data_AF-E3KIB6-F1
#
_entry.id   AF-E3KIB6-F1
#
_cell.length_a   1.000
_cell.length_b   1.000
_cell.length_c   1.000
_cell.angle_alpha   90.00
_cell.angle_beta   90.00
_cell.angle_gamma   90.00
#
_symmetry.space_group_name_H-M   'P 1'
#
loop_
_entity.id
_entity.type
_entity.pdbx_description
1 polymer ?
#
loop_
_entity_poly.entity_id
_entity_poly.type
_entity_poly.pdbx_seq_one_letter_code
_entity_poly.pdbx_strand_id
1 'polypeptide(L)'
;MGKIKFAIACIHPELEAAEVRSDKDFKQLKSFICCRLAFKIYEVNGHVCELLQTYRRLVEDSGHLCDDHEAQKRAEVLTMTDECSDAIDKTLKVIAKSELNHIQDEWRLNIESLNETLEIFTEFIHQTTVRLEEQRRHPMSRDGPTSRHEGNLLHPHPGMAHARTSVIAAVKLARLFLTQLLKISNDTENFRMVSDLTTRELDIFVTMIATISVSTKSLVYGLSEEIGEDQFNDPVIIHQSITHLLSAPRLIMLMINYIFVPNLSHQQADQPSPKILYKAWFCQME
;
A
#
# COMPACT_ATOMS: atom_id res chain seq x y z
N MET A 1 -17.83 -11.90 23.45
CA MET A 1 -16.47 -11.42 23.14
C MET A 1 -15.34 -12.38 23.50
N GLY A 2 -15.28 -12.95 24.70
CA GLY A 2 -14.14 -13.78 25.14
C GLY A 2 -13.81 -14.97 24.22
N LYS A 3 -14.82 -15.63 23.65
CA LYS A 3 -14.63 -16.77 22.73
C LYS A 3 -13.97 -16.38 21.40
N ILE A 4 -14.32 -15.22 20.83
CA ILE A 4 -13.72 -14.73 19.58
C ILE A 4 -12.27 -14.32 19.83
N LYS A 5 -12.01 -13.55 20.90
CA LYS A 5 -10.64 -13.19 21.29
C LYS A 5 -9.76 -14.41 21.52
N PHE A 6 -10.29 -15.44 22.19
CA PHE A 6 -9.60 -16.70 22.39
C PHE A 6 -9.32 -17.41 21.06
N ALA A 7 -10.31 -17.50 20.17
CA ALA A 7 -10.13 -18.11 18.85
C ALA A 7 -9.06 -17.39 18.02
N ILE A 8 -9.02 -16.05 18.07
CA ILE A 8 -7.98 -15.25 17.41
C ILE A 8 -6.60 -15.57 18.00
N ALA A 9 -6.46 -15.58 19.33
CA ALA A 9 -5.20 -15.90 19.99
C ALA A 9 -4.70 -17.32 19.65
N CYS A 10 -5.60 -18.27 19.40
CA CYS A 10 -5.24 -19.62 18.98
C CYS A 10 -4.69 -19.71 17.54
N ILE A 11 -5.14 -18.84 16.63
CA ILE A 11 -4.67 -18.84 15.24
C ILE A 11 -3.47 -17.91 15.04
N HIS A 12 -3.37 -16.84 15.84
CA HIS A 12 -2.27 -15.89 15.77
C HIS A 12 -1.69 -15.65 17.18
N PRO A 13 -0.72 -16.49 17.61
CA PRO A 13 -0.12 -16.39 18.93
C PRO A 13 0.88 -15.23 19.11
N GLU A 14 0.65 -14.08 18.46
CA GLU A 14 1.50 -12.87 18.53
C GLU A 14 3.00 -13.15 18.29
N LEU A 15 3.31 -14.09 17.39
CA LEU A 15 4.69 -14.40 17.01
C LEU A 15 5.22 -13.36 16.00
N GLU A 16 6.40 -12.82 16.27
CA GLU A 16 7.09 -11.96 15.32
C GLU A 16 7.53 -12.77 14.09
N ALA A 17 7.27 -12.24 12.89
CA ALA A 17 7.62 -12.93 11.64
C ALA A 17 9.12 -13.27 11.55
N ALA A 18 9.99 -12.45 12.16
CA ALA A 18 11.43 -12.67 12.22
C ALA A 18 11.84 -13.93 13.02
N GLU A 19 11.00 -14.35 13.97
CA GLU A 19 11.23 -15.51 14.84
C GLU A 19 10.73 -16.82 14.21
N VAL A 20 9.80 -16.74 13.26
CA VAL A 20 9.19 -17.91 12.61
C VAL A 20 10.09 -18.46 11.50
N ARG A 21 11.00 -19.38 11.87
CA ARG A 21 11.99 -19.97 10.96
C ARG A 21 11.60 -21.32 10.34
N SER A 22 10.58 -21.99 10.87
CA SER A 22 10.32 -23.41 10.57
C SER A 22 8.84 -23.73 10.43
N ASP A 23 8.08 -22.92 9.69
CA ASP A 23 6.65 -23.14 9.46
C ASP A 23 6.29 -23.48 8.00
N LYS A 24 7.27 -23.78 7.15
CA LYS A 24 7.06 -24.09 5.72
C LYS A 24 6.01 -25.18 5.46
N ASP A 25 5.90 -26.16 6.35
CA ASP A 25 4.99 -27.31 6.21
C ASP A 25 3.56 -27.05 6.74
N PHE A 26 3.32 -25.87 7.33
CA PHE A 26 2.05 -25.54 7.99
C PHE A 26 0.95 -25.12 7.00
N LYS A 27 1.29 -24.91 5.72
CA LYS A 27 0.33 -24.55 4.66
C LYS A 27 -0.54 -23.36 5.08
N GLN A 28 -1.86 -23.55 5.15
CA GLN A 28 -2.83 -22.52 5.55
C GLN A 28 -2.74 -22.10 7.03
N LEU A 29 -1.97 -22.83 7.84
CA LEU A 29 -1.70 -22.49 9.25
C LEU A 29 -0.37 -21.75 9.44
N LYS A 30 0.30 -21.33 8.36
CA LYS A 30 1.47 -20.46 8.47
C LYS A 30 1.11 -19.16 9.16
N SER A 31 2.01 -18.67 10.00
CA SER A 31 1.81 -17.40 10.71
C SER A 31 1.53 -16.25 9.75
N PHE A 32 2.17 -16.24 8.58
CA PHE A 32 1.94 -15.29 7.49
C PHE A 32 0.46 -15.18 7.05
N ILE A 33 -0.27 -16.29 7.00
CA ILE A 33 -1.68 -16.32 6.61
C ILE A 33 -2.55 -16.02 7.83
N CYS A 34 -2.25 -16.66 8.96
CA CYS A 34 -3.06 -16.53 10.16
C CYS A 34 -3.03 -15.11 10.75
N CYS A 35 -1.92 -14.37 10.67
CA CYS A 35 -1.88 -12.98 11.13
C CYS A 35 -2.85 -12.10 10.32
N ARG A 36 -2.87 -12.26 8.99
CA ARG A 36 -3.79 -11.53 8.10
C ARG A 36 -5.24 -11.91 8.35
N LEU A 37 -5.51 -13.19 8.58
CA LEU A 37 -6.84 -13.66 8.96
C LEU A 37 -7.28 -13.06 10.31
N ALA A 38 -6.39 -13.00 11.31
CA ALA A 38 -6.68 -12.39 12.60
C ALA A 38 -7.08 -10.92 12.47
N PHE A 39 -6.35 -10.13 11.68
CA PHE A 39 -6.73 -8.73 11.41
C PHE A 39 -8.12 -8.61 10.77
N LYS A 40 -8.46 -9.47 9.81
CA LYS A 40 -9.78 -9.47 9.18
C LYS A 40 -10.89 -9.89 10.13
N ILE A 41 -10.64 -10.84 11.03
CA ILE A 41 -11.60 -11.21 12.07
C ILE A 41 -11.82 -10.03 13.05
N TYR A 42 -10.77 -9.28 13.40
CA TYR A 42 -10.94 -8.07 14.23
C TYR A 42 -11.81 -7.01 13.54
N GLU A 43 -11.61 -6.79 12.23
CA GLU A 43 -12.42 -5.87 11.41
C GLU A 43 -13.90 -6.29 11.40
N VAL A 44 -14.18 -7.55 11.04
CA VAL A 44 -15.55 -8.13 11.08
C VAL A 44 -16.18 -7.99 12.45
N ASN A 45 -15.41 -8.29 13.49
CA ASN A 45 -15.88 -8.20 14.86
C ASN A 45 -16.21 -6.74 15.26
N GLY A 46 -15.52 -5.74 14.69
CA GLY A 46 -15.89 -4.33 14.80
C GLY A 46 -17.27 -4.05 14.22
N HIS A 47 -17.51 -4.45 12.95
CA HIS A 47 -18.81 -4.28 12.28
C HIS A 47 -19.95 -4.98 13.02
N VAL A 48 -19.75 -6.21 13.49
CA VAL A 48 -20.75 -6.95 14.27
C VAL A 48 -21.08 -6.21 15.57
N CYS A 49 -20.06 -5.67 16.26
CA CYS A 49 -20.29 -4.90 17.48
C CYS A 49 -21.07 -3.61 17.22
N GLU A 50 -20.73 -2.88 16.17
CA GLU A 50 -21.43 -1.66 15.77
C GLU A 50 -22.89 -1.96 15.41
N LEU A 51 -23.13 -2.97 14.57
CA LEU A 51 -24.47 -3.41 14.19
C LEU A 51 -25.31 -3.79 15.41
N LEU A 52 -24.77 -4.58 16.34
CA LEU A 52 -25.48 -4.98 17.57
C LEU A 52 -25.76 -3.78 18.49
N GLN A 53 -24.85 -2.81 18.57
CA GLN A 53 -25.06 -1.58 19.33
C GLN A 53 -26.16 -0.72 18.71
N THR A 54 -26.19 -0.60 17.38
CA THR A 54 -27.23 0.13 16.65
C THR A 54 -28.59 -0.54 16.84
N TYR A 55 -28.69 -1.86 16.67
CA TYR A 55 -29.93 -2.61 16.95
C TYR A 55 -30.41 -2.43 18.39
N ARG A 56 -29.49 -2.48 19.37
CA ARG A 56 -29.84 -2.27 20.77
C ARG A 56 -30.46 -0.90 21.00
N ARG A 57 -29.83 0.17 20.48
CA ARG A 57 -30.36 1.54 20.58
C ARG A 57 -31.75 1.65 19.96
N LEU A 58 -31.98 1.01 18.82
CA LEU A 58 -33.28 1.01 18.17
C LEU A 58 -34.36 0.30 18.98
N VAL A 59 -34.03 -0.83 19.61
CA VAL A 59 -34.96 -1.53 20.51
C VAL A 59 -35.24 -0.68 21.75
N GLU A 60 -34.23 -0.03 22.33
CA GLU A 60 -34.41 0.88 23.47
C GLU A 60 -35.27 2.11 23.11
N ASP A 61 -35.12 2.63 21.89
CA ASP A 61 -35.92 3.75 21.36
C ASP A 61 -37.34 3.33 20.93
N SER A 62 -37.56 2.04 20.63
CA SER A 62 -38.85 1.50 20.18
C SER A 62 -39.88 1.50 21.32
N GLY A 63 -40.47 2.67 21.53
CA GLY A 63 -41.34 3.01 22.65
C GLY A 63 -41.47 4.52 22.86
N HIS A 64 -40.54 5.31 22.28
CA HIS A 64 -40.46 6.76 22.41
C HIS A 64 -40.26 7.45 21.03
N LEU A 65 -41.36 7.60 20.27
CA LEU A 65 -41.63 8.58 19.17
C LEU A 65 -41.27 8.30 17.69
N CYS A 66 -42.32 8.59 16.87
CA CYS A 66 -42.43 9.18 15.51
C CYS A 66 -41.99 8.40 14.24
N ASP A 67 -42.99 8.07 13.41
CA ASP A 67 -42.92 7.32 12.14
C ASP A 67 -41.89 7.87 11.11
N ASP A 68 -41.61 9.17 11.11
CA ASP A 68 -40.74 9.81 10.12
C ASP A 68 -39.24 9.44 10.28
N HIS A 69 -38.80 9.06 11.47
CA HIS A 69 -37.41 8.64 11.71
C HIS A 69 -37.19 7.12 11.57
N GLU A 70 -38.25 6.32 11.51
CA GLU A 70 -38.13 4.86 11.41
C GLU A 70 -37.54 4.41 10.07
N ALA A 71 -37.94 5.04 8.96
CA ALA A 71 -37.45 4.68 7.64
C ALA A 71 -35.94 4.92 7.50
N GLN A 72 -35.43 6.03 8.04
CA GLN A 72 -34.01 6.36 8.04
C GLN A 72 -33.21 5.42 8.95
N LYS A 73 -33.69 5.18 10.17
CA LYS A 73 -33.09 4.22 11.12
C LYS A 73 -33.03 2.80 10.54
N ARG A 74 -34.09 2.38 9.83
CA ARG A 74 -34.14 1.10 9.13
C ARG A 74 -33.14 1.04 7.97
N ALA A 75 -33.02 2.11 7.19
CA ALA A 75 -32.04 2.18 6.10
C ALA A 75 -30.60 2.08 6.63
N GLU A 76 -30.29 2.79 7.72
CA GLU A 76 -28.98 2.73 8.39
C GLU A 76 -28.63 1.30 8.84
N VAL A 77 -29.56 0.60 9.49
CA VAL A 77 -29.37 -0.79 9.90
C VAL A 77 -29.16 -1.72 8.71
N LEU A 78 -29.92 -1.55 7.63
CA LEU A 78 -29.76 -2.35 6.43
C LEU A 78 -28.37 -2.17 5.84
N THR A 79 -27.91 -0.92 5.70
CA THR A 79 -26.54 -0.61 5.25
C THR A 79 -25.48 -1.27 6.14
N MET A 80 -25.58 -1.13 7.46
CA MET A 80 -24.63 -1.78 8.38
C MET A 80 -24.68 -3.32 8.32
N THR A 81 -25.86 -3.89 8.07
CA THR A 81 -26.05 -5.33 7.89
C THR A 81 -25.36 -5.81 6.62
N ASP A 82 -25.52 -5.07 5.53
CA ASP A 82 -24.87 -5.35 4.25
C ASP A 82 -23.35 -5.23 4.39
N GLU A 83 -22.84 -4.17 5.01
CA GLU A 83 -21.40 -3.98 5.30
C GLU A 83 -20.83 -5.12 6.17
N CYS A 84 -21.55 -5.54 7.21
CA CYS A 84 -21.15 -6.65 8.06
C CYS A 84 -21.11 -7.97 7.28
N SER A 85 -22.10 -8.22 6.42
CA SER A 85 -22.18 -9.42 5.58
C SER A 85 -21.03 -9.44 4.56
N ASP A 86 -20.79 -8.30 3.90
CA ASP A 86 -19.67 -8.12 2.98
C ASP A 86 -18.32 -8.35 3.66
N ALA A 87 -18.14 -7.87 4.90
CA ALA A 87 -16.91 -8.08 5.67
C ALA A 87 -16.70 -9.57 6.00
N ILE A 88 -17.76 -10.30 6.36
CA ILE A 88 -17.72 -11.75 6.60
C ILE A 88 -17.33 -12.47 5.30
N ASP A 89 -17.96 -12.15 4.18
CA ASP A 89 -17.67 -12.76 2.88
C ASP A 89 -16.24 -12.47 2.40
N LYS A 90 -15.75 -11.25 2.60
CA LYS A 90 -14.35 -10.88 2.34
C LYS A 90 -13.39 -11.71 3.21
N THR A 91 -13.73 -11.95 4.47
CA THR A 91 -12.93 -12.77 5.39
C THR A 91 -12.92 -14.24 4.97
N LEU A 92 -14.06 -14.79 4.55
CA LEU A 92 -14.14 -16.16 4.00
C LEU A 92 -13.29 -16.31 2.74
N LYS A 93 -13.30 -15.31 1.85
CA LYS A 93 -12.41 -15.29 0.66
C LYS A 93 -10.94 -15.28 1.04
N VAL A 94 -10.56 -14.59 2.12
CA VAL A 94 -9.18 -14.55 2.63
C VAL A 94 -8.71 -15.94 3.09
N ILE A 95 -9.56 -16.73 3.74
CA ILE A 95 -9.21 -18.11 4.17
C ILE A 95 -8.87 -19.01 2.97
N ALA A 96 -9.47 -18.75 1.81
CA ALA A 96 -9.25 -19.55 0.60
C ALA A 96 -8.03 -19.13 -0.23
N LYS A 97 -7.35 -18.03 0.13
CA LYS A 97 -6.23 -17.49 -0.66
C LYS A 97 -4.96 -18.32 -0.48
N SER A 98 -4.17 -18.37 -1.54
CA SER A 98 -2.78 -18.87 -1.47
C SER A 98 -1.84 -17.76 -0.98
N GLU A 99 -0.63 -18.15 -0.57
CA GLU A 99 0.45 -17.20 -0.25
C GLU A 99 0.70 -16.21 -1.39
N LEU A 100 0.67 -16.69 -2.64
CA LEU A 100 0.82 -15.86 -3.83
C LEU A 100 -0.33 -14.83 -3.93
N ASN A 101 -1.58 -15.23 -3.68
CA ASN A 101 -2.69 -14.29 -3.73
C ASN A 101 -2.55 -13.19 -2.68
N HIS A 102 -2.08 -13.50 -1.48
CA HIS A 102 -1.80 -12.50 -0.45
C HIS A 102 -0.72 -11.52 -0.90
N ILE A 103 0.39 -12.01 -1.46
CA ILE A 103 1.46 -11.16 -2.00
C ILE A 103 0.92 -10.24 -3.10
N GLN A 104 0.11 -10.78 -4.02
CA GLN A 104 -0.48 -10.01 -5.11
C GLN A 104 -1.43 -8.92 -4.62
N ASP A 105 -2.24 -9.22 -3.60
CA ASP A 105 -3.12 -8.22 -2.98
C ASP A 105 -2.33 -7.06 -2.37
N GLU A 106 -1.26 -7.38 -1.62
CA GLU A 106 -0.35 -6.36 -1.09
C GLU A 106 0.26 -5.50 -2.21
N TRP A 107 0.65 -6.11 -3.32
CA TRP A 107 1.20 -5.35 -4.44
C TRP A 107 0.18 -4.43 -5.09
N ARG A 108 -1.08 -4.85 -5.21
CA ARG A 108 -2.17 -3.99 -5.70
C ARG A 108 -2.38 -2.79 -4.78
N LEU A 109 -2.45 -3.01 -3.47
CA LEU A 109 -2.56 -1.93 -2.48
C LEU A 109 -1.38 -0.95 -2.58
N ASN A 110 -0.16 -1.46 -2.77
CA ASN A 110 1.02 -0.63 -2.94
C ASN A 110 1.01 0.16 -4.27
N ILE A 111 0.47 -0.40 -5.35
CA ILE A 111 0.27 0.30 -6.64
C ILE A 111 -0.78 1.41 -6.50
N GLU A 112 -1.89 1.13 -5.81
CA GLU A 112 -2.94 2.12 -5.51
C GLU A 112 -2.37 3.28 -4.68
N SER A 113 -1.63 2.99 -3.62
CA SER A 113 -0.96 4.02 -2.81
C SER A 113 0.01 4.89 -3.62
N LEU A 114 0.73 4.30 -4.60
CA LEU A 114 1.59 5.06 -5.50
C LEU A 114 0.80 5.96 -6.47
N ASN A 115 -0.39 5.53 -6.91
CA ASN A 115 -1.28 6.35 -7.72
C ASN A 115 -1.80 7.55 -6.94
N GLU A 116 -2.30 7.33 -5.72
CA GLU A 116 -2.74 8.39 -4.81
C GLU A 116 -1.60 9.38 -4.52
N THR A 117 -0.41 8.87 -4.24
CA THR A 117 0.79 9.68 -3.98
C THR A 117 1.15 10.55 -5.19
N LEU A 118 1.03 10.02 -6.41
CA LEU A 118 1.28 10.78 -7.63
C LEU A 118 0.23 11.87 -7.86
N GLU A 119 -1.04 11.58 -7.59
CA GLU A 119 -2.15 12.52 -7.71
C GLU A 119 -1.97 13.70 -6.77
N ILE A 120 -1.73 13.42 -5.47
CA ILE A 120 -1.45 14.42 -4.45
C ILE A 120 -0.27 15.32 -4.87
N PHE A 121 0.83 14.73 -5.33
CA PHE A 121 2.00 15.52 -5.74
C PHE A 121 1.74 16.38 -6.98
N THR A 122 0.96 15.86 -7.92
CA THR A 122 0.62 16.59 -9.15
C THR A 122 -0.28 17.78 -8.83
N GLU A 123 -1.25 17.59 -7.93
CA GLU A 123 -2.11 18.67 -7.43
C GLU A 123 -1.30 19.75 -6.72
N PHE A 124 -0.37 19.36 -5.84
CA PHE A 124 0.54 20.29 -5.18
C PHE A 124 1.38 21.12 -6.16
N ILE A 125 1.95 20.49 -7.18
CA ILE A 125 2.70 21.20 -8.23
C ILE A 125 1.80 22.19 -8.95
N HIS A 126 0.56 21.81 -9.26
CA HIS A 126 -0.41 22.68 -9.92
C HIS A 126 -0.74 23.89 -9.06
N GLN A 127 -1.15 23.69 -7.80
CA GLN A 127 -1.46 24.75 -6.85
C GLN A 127 -0.27 25.72 -6.65
N THR A 128 0.94 25.18 -6.48
CA THR A 128 2.17 26.00 -6.35
C THR A 128 2.41 26.84 -7.60
N THR A 129 2.16 26.29 -8.79
CA THR A 129 2.35 27.00 -10.06
C THR A 129 1.33 28.13 -10.21
N VAL A 130 0.07 27.90 -9.88
CA VAL A 130 -0.98 28.92 -9.88
C VAL A 130 -0.65 30.07 -8.92
N ARG A 131 -0.24 29.77 -7.68
CA ARG A 131 0.17 30.79 -6.70
C ARG A 131 1.34 31.65 -7.20
N LEU A 132 2.35 31.03 -7.81
CA LEU A 132 3.49 31.74 -8.42
C LEU A 132 3.06 32.66 -9.58
N GLU A 133 2.09 32.24 -10.39
CA GLU A 133 1.54 33.08 -11.46
C GLU A 133 0.71 34.24 -10.93
N GLU A 134 -0.11 34.02 -9.91
CA GLU A 134 -0.93 35.07 -9.27
C GLU A 134 -0.06 36.15 -8.62
N GLN A 135 1.02 35.75 -7.92
CA GLN A 135 2.01 36.67 -7.35
C GLN A 135 2.72 37.51 -8.43
N ARG A 136 2.93 36.95 -9.64
CA ARG A 136 3.50 37.70 -10.77
C ARG A 136 2.51 38.68 -11.39
N ARG A 137 1.21 38.37 -11.40
CA ARG A 137 0.17 39.24 -11.97
C ARG A 137 -0.17 40.43 -11.05
N HIS A 138 0.02 40.28 -9.74
CA HIS A 138 -0.20 41.34 -8.75
C HIS A 138 1.06 41.60 -7.92
N PRO A 139 2.08 42.27 -8.47
CA PRO A 139 3.18 42.74 -7.65
C PRO A 139 2.61 43.75 -6.65
N MET A 140 2.61 43.42 -5.36
CA MET A 140 2.23 44.37 -4.31
C MET A 140 3.02 45.67 -4.53
N SER A 141 2.31 46.77 -4.74
CA SER A 141 2.85 48.13 -4.65
C SER A 141 3.39 48.32 -3.22
N ARG A 142 4.68 48.02 -3.03
CA ARG A 142 5.42 48.34 -1.81
C ARG A 142 6.13 49.67 -2.06
N ASP A 143 5.39 50.77 -1.90
CA ASP A 143 6.00 52.07 -1.68
C ASP A 143 6.58 52.10 -0.26
N GLY A 144 7.90 51.93 -0.15
CA GLY A 144 8.63 52.07 1.10
C GLY A 144 10.13 51.82 0.88
N PRO A 145 11.01 52.80 1.16
CA PRO A 145 12.42 52.68 0.83
C PRO A 145 13.14 51.76 1.82
N THR A 146 14.14 51.05 1.29
CA THR A 146 15.23 50.37 2.01
C THR A 146 14.90 49.13 2.84
N SER A 147 14.96 47.96 2.19
CA SER A 147 15.99 46.98 2.55
C SER A 147 16.39 46.18 1.29
N ARG A 148 17.67 46.29 0.92
CA ARG A 148 18.29 45.42 -0.08
C ARG A 148 18.41 44.06 0.61
N HIS A 149 17.64 43.05 0.19
CA HIS A 149 17.98 41.60 0.22
C HIS A 149 16.85 40.68 -0.29
N GLU A 150 15.64 41.18 -0.61
CA GLU A 150 14.51 40.35 -1.12
C GLU A 150 14.44 40.24 -2.66
N GLY A 151 15.59 40.15 -3.35
CA GLY A 151 15.65 40.21 -4.82
C GLY A 151 15.57 38.88 -5.59
N ASN A 152 15.62 37.72 -4.91
CA ASN A 152 15.82 36.42 -5.58
C ASN A 152 14.62 35.46 -5.52
N LEU A 153 13.47 35.83 -4.95
CA LEU A 153 12.35 34.90 -4.73
C LEU A 153 11.39 34.74 -5.93
N LEU A 154 11.56 35.51 -7.02
CA LEU A 154 10.55 35.64 -8.09
C LEU A 154 10.74 34.69 -9.30
N HIS A 155 11.84 33.95 -9.34
CA HIS A 155 12.07 32.92 -10.36
C HIS A 155 12.05 31.54 -9.71
N PRO A 156 11.19 30.61 -10.17
CA PRO A 156 11.31 29.21 -9.77
C PRO A 156 12.73 28.79 -10.14
N HIS A 157 13.54 28.46 -9.12
CA HIS A 157 14.89 27.98 -9.35
C HIS A 157 14.82 26.81 -10.33
N PRO A 158 15.63 26.80 -11.41
CA PRO A 158 15.66 25.68 -12.37
C PRO A 158 15.78 24.31 -11.70
N GLY A 159 16.47 24.25 -10.55
CA GLY A 159 16.57 23.06 -9.70
C GLY A 159 15.23 22.53 -9.17
N MET A 160 14.24 23.38 -8.91
CA MET A 160 12.90 22.93 -8.48
C MET A 160 12.13 22.25 -9.62
N ALA A 161 12.26 22.74 -10.85
CA ALA A 161 11.64 22.09 -12.01
C ALA A 161 12.23 20.69 -12.23
N HIS A 162 13.55 20.56 -12.17
CA HIS A 162 14.23 19.26 -12.29
C HIS A 162 13.89 18.31 -11.15
N ALA A 163 13.79 18.82 -9.90
CA ALA A 163 13.38 18.02 -8.75
C ALA A 163 11.96 17.47 -8.91
N ARG A 164 10.99 18.33 -9.31
CA ARG A 164 9.60 17.91 -9.58
C ARG A 164 9.52 16.82 -10.64
N THR A 165 10.21 17.01 -11.77
CA THR A 165 10.25 16.00 -12.84
C THR A 165 10.87 14.69 -12.34
N SER A 166 11.93 14.77 -11.54
CA SER A 166 12.61 13.58 -10.98
C SER A 166 11.73 12.80 -10.01
N VAL A 167 10.97 13.49 -9.15
CA VAL A 167 10.03 12.84 -8.22
C VAL A 167 8.89 12.17 -8.97
N ILE A 168 8.28 12.87 -9.96
CA ILE A 168 7.24 12.27 -10.82
C ILE A 168 7.79 11.02 -11.52
N ALA A 169 9.01 11.10 -12.07
CA ALA A 169 9.64 9.96 -12.71
C ALA A 169 9.88 8.81 -11.72
N ALA A 170 10.37 9.09 -10.51
CA ALA A 170 10.59 8.09 -9.47
C ALA A 170 9.29 7.36 -9.08
N VAL A 171 8.20 8.10 -8.85
CA VAL A 171 6.89 7.50 -8.52
C VAL A 171 6.37 6.62 -9.67
N LYS A 172 6.49 7.11 -10.92
CA LYS A 172 6.08 6.34 -12.10
C LYS A 172 6.92 5.08 -12.29
N LEU A 173 8.23 5.15 -12.06
CA LEU A 173 9.14 4.01 -12.14
C LEU A 173 8.85 2.98 -11.04
N ALA A 174 8.61 3.42 -9.80
CA ALA A 174 8.18 2.56 -8.71
C ALA A 174 6.87 1.83 -9.07
N ARG A 175 5.87 2.57 -9.56
CA ARG A 175 4.60 1.97 -9.99
C ARG A 175 4.81 0.96 -11.11
N LEU A 176 5.55 1.32 -12.15
CA LEU A 176 5.84 0.44 -13.29
C LEU A 176 6.54 -0.83 -12.84
N PHE A 177 7.51 -0.71 -11.92
CA PHE A 177 8.21 -1.86 -11.34
C PHE A 177 7.22 -2.81 -10.66
N LEU A 178 6.38 -2.32 -9.73
CA LEU A 178 5.39 -3.14 -9.03
C LEU A 178 4.34 -3.74 -9.98
N THR A 179 3.86 -2.98 -10.95
CA THR A 179 2.93 -3.48 -11.99
C THR A 179 3.55 -4.63 -12.77
N GLN A 180 4.84 -4.53 -13.09
CA GLN A 180 5.54 -5.60 -13.79
C GLN A 180 5.70 -6.85 -12.91
N LEU A 181 6.01 -6.69 -11.63
CA LEU A 181 6.04 -7.81 -10.68
C LEU A 181 4.68 -8.51 -10.65
N LEU A 182 3.59 -7.74 -10.53
CA LEU A 182 2.24 -8.28 -10.53
C LEU A 182 1.93 -9.03 -11.82
N LYS A 183 2.29 -8.48 -12.99
CA LYS A 183 2.13 -9.15 -14.29
C LYS A 183 2.85 -10.49 -14.31
N ILE A 184 4.12 -10.54 -13.88
CA ILE A 184 4.93 -11.77 -13.82
C ILE A 184 4.29 -12.80 -12.89
N SER A 185 3.83 -12.37 -11.72
CA SER A 185 3.23 -13.29 -10.75
C SER A 185 1.92 -13.93 -11.23
N ASN A 186 1.25 -13.33 -12.22
CA ASN A 186 0.06 -13.89 -12.86
C ASN A 186 0.40 -14.85 -14.02
N ASP A 187 1.66 -14.87 -14.49
CA ASP A 187 2.14 -15.77 -15.53
C ASP A 187 2.41 -17.17 -14.95
N THR A 188 1.31 -17.85 -14.62
CA THR A 188 1.31 -19.22 -14.08
C THR A 188 1.66 -20.28 -15.13
N GLU A 189 1.65 -19.92 -16.41
CA GLU A 189 2.06 -20.79 -17.51
C GLU A 189 3.58 -20.95 -17.50
N ASN A 190 4.32 -19.85 -17.46
CA ASN A 190 5.78 -19.86 -17.55
C ASN A 190 6.48 -19.94 -16.19
N PHE A 191 5.83 -19.53 -15.10
CA PHE A 191 6.44 -19.44 -13.78
C PHE A 191 5.54 -20.00 -12.69
N ARG A 192 6.16 -20.41 -11.58
CA ARG A 192 5.47 -20.73 -10.34
C ARG A 192 6.22 -20.15 -9.15
N MET A 193 5.47 -19.81 -8.11
CA MET A 193 6.03 -19.47 -6.82
C MET A 193 6.51 -20.74 -6.11
N VAL A 194 7.68 -20.66 -5.47
CA VAL A 194 8.21 -21.71 -4.60
C VAL A 194 7.27 -21.92 -3.41
N SER A 195 6.91 -23.18 -3.14
CA SER A 195 5.88 -23.52 -2.16
C SER A 195 6.39 -23.70 -0.72
N ASP A 196 7.70 -23.84 -0.53
CA ASP A 196 8.33 -24.14 0.77
C ASP A 196 8.95 -22.92 1.45
N LEU A 197 8.44 -21.72 1.15
CA LEU A 197 8.84 -20.48 1.81
C LEU A 197 8.31 -20.42 3.24
N THR A 198 9.14 -19.96 4.16
CA THR A 198 8.77 -19.69 5.56
C THR A 198 8.01 -18.37 5.70
N THR A 199 7.26 -18.19 6.79
CA THR A 199 6.63 -16.89 7.11
C THR A 199 7.64 -15.75 7.07
N ARG A 200 8.85 -15.98 7.61
CA ARG A 200 9.92 -14.97 7.60
C ARG A 200 10.31 -14.54 6.18
N GLU A 201 10.49 -15.49 5.26
CA GLU A 201 10.87 -15.17 3.87
C GLU A 201 9.76 -14.42 3.15
N LEU A 202 8.51 -14.84 3.33
CA LEU A 202 7.33 -14.18 2.77
C LEU A 202 7.17 -12.76 3.31
N ASP A 203 7.37 -12.57 4.61
CA ASP A 203 7.25 -11.27 5.27
C ASP A 203 8.35 -10.29 4.83
N ILE A 204 9.60 -10.74 4.76
CA ILE A 204 10.70 -9.93 4.21
C ILE A 204 10.35 -9.47 2.79
N PHE A 205 9.79 -10.38 1.97
CA PHE A 205 9.48 -10.05 0.58
C PHE A 205 8.39 -8.99 0.46
N VAL A 206 7.29 -9.14 1.21
CA VAL A 206 6.19 -8.16 1.23
C VAL A 206 6.68 -6.83 1.78
N THR A 207 7.42 -6.83 2.90
CA THR A 207 7.94 -5.62 3.54
C THR A 207 8.92 -4.85 2.65
N MET A 208 9.78 -5.54 1.90
CA MET A 208 10.68 -4.87 0.95
C MET A 208 9.92 -4.16 -0.16
N ILE A 209 8.82 -4.74 -0.64
CA ILE A 209 7.99 -4.10 -1.66
C ILE A 209 7.22 -2.92 -1.06
N ALA A 210 6.66 -3.06 0.14
CA ALA A 210 6.03 -1.95 0.85
C ALA A 210 6.99 -0.78 1.11
N THR A 211 8.27 -1.07 1.33
CA THR A 211 9.33 -0.05 1.50
C THR A 211 9.42 0.90 0.30
N ILE A 212 9.17 0.42 -0.93
CA ILE A 212 9.15 1.28 -2.13
C ILE A 212 8.01 2.31 -2.02
N SER A 213 6.79 1.85 -1.75
CA SER A 213 5.62 2.73 -1.68
C SER A 213 5.71 3.70 -0.51
N VAL A 214 6.08 3.22 0.68
CA VAL A 214 6.29 4.06 1.88
C VAL A 214 7.37 5.11 1.62
N SER A 215 8.53 4.73 1.08
CA SER A 215 9.61 5.69 0.80
C SER A 215 9.23 6.69 -0.29
N THR A 216 8.44 6.28 -1.29
CA THR A 216 7.91 7.20 -2.31
C THR A 216 6.98 8.23 -1.68
N LYS A 217 6.07 7.76 -0.81
CA LYS A 217 5.16 8.63 -0.07
C LYS A 217 5.94 9.60 0.82
N SER A 218 6.86 9.11 1.65
CA SER A 218 7.71 9.95 2.51
C SER A 218 8.51 11.00 1.72
N LEU A 219 9.05 10.64 0.56
CA LEU A 219 9.73 11.58 -0.33
C LEU A 219 8.80 12.68 -0.85
N VAL A 220 7.60 12.31 -1.29
CA VAL A 220 6.61 13.27 -1.81
C VAL A 220 6.15 14.22 -0.70
N TYR A 221 5.79 13.68 0.46
CA TYR A 221 5.32 14.46 1.59
C TYR A 221 6.40 15.39 2.13
N GLY A 222 7.64 14.92 2.28
CA GLY A 222 8.74 15.76 2.76
C GLY A 222 9.18 16.86 1.79
N LEU A 223 8.88 16.73 0.50
CA LEU A 223 9.09 17.78 -0.49
C LEU A 223 7.88 18.72 -0.65
N SER A 224 6.76 18.39 -0.01
CA SER A 224 5.52 19.13 -0.11
C SER A 224 5.19 19.72 1.26
N GLU A 225 5.81 20.87 1.58
CA GLU A 225 5.77 21.53 2.91
C GLU A 225 4.34 21.74 3.47
N GLU A 226 3.30 21.77 2.63
CA GLU A 226 1.89 21.93 3.02
C GLU A 226 1.10 20.61 3.22
N ILE A 227 1.66 19.44 2.86
CA ILE A 227 0.91 18.17 2.80
C ILE A 227 1.21 17.24 3.99
N GLY A 228 2.32 17.45 4.70
CA GLY A 228 2.73 16.64 5.84
C GLY A 228 2.46 17.29 7.19
N GLU A 229 2.12 16.47 8.20
CA GLU A 229 2.45 16.81 9.59
C GLU A 229 3.96 17.06 9.69
N ASP A 230 4.41 17.95 10.58
CA ASP A 230 5.82 18.42 10.76
C ASP A 230 6.89 17.32 10.76
N GLN A 231 6.48 16.07 10.98
CA GLN A 231 7.29 14.86 10.97
C GLN A 231 7.93 14.53 9.60
N PHE A 232 7.37 14.95 8.46
CA PHE A 232 7.86 14.54 7.13
C PHE A 232 8.85 15.51 6.48
N ASN A 233 8.98 16.74 6.99
CA ASN A 233 9.88 17.76 6.43
C ASN A 233 11.34 17.63 6.91
N ASP A 234 11.71 16.51 7.55
CA ASP A 234 13.07 16.23 8.01
C ASP A 234 13.98 15.82 6.83
N PRO A 235 15.09 16.54 6.55
CA PRO A 235 16.08 16.14 5.56
C PRO A 235 16.60 14.70 5.72
N VAL A 236 16.61 14.17 6.95
CA VAL A 236 16.98 12.78 7.24
C VAL A 236 15.98 11.80 6.59
N ILE A 237 14.69 12.09 6.68
CA ILE A 237 13.63 11.24 6.12
C ILE A 237 13.67 11.25 4.59
N ILE A 238 13.90 12.41 3.98
CA ILE A 238 14.08 12.53 2.52
C ILE A 238 15.30 11.71 2.08
N HIS A 239 16.43 11.85 2.77
CA HIS A 239 17.65 11.12 2.44
C HIS A 239 17.48 9.60 2.59
N GLN A 240 16.81 9.16 3.66
CA GLN A 240 16.51 7.75 3.90
C GLN A 240 15.57 7.20 2.81
N SER A 241 14.55 7.98 2.44
CA SER A 241 13.61 7.61 1.38
C SER A 241 14.30 7.41 0.03
N ILE A 242 15.19 8.33 -0.36
CA ILE A 242 16.00 8.19 -1.58
C ILE A 242 16.87 6.93 -1.51
N THR A 243 17.52 6.69 -0.37
CA THR A 243 18.37 5.51 -0.16
C THR A 243 17.59 4.21 -0.32
N HIS A 244 16.38 4.15 0.25
CA HIS A 244 15.49 2.99 0.10
C HIS A 244 15.02 2.81 -1.35
N LEU A 245 14.62 3.89 -2.04
CA LEU A 245 14.19 3.82 -3.44
C LEU A 245 15.30 3.36 -4.40
N LEU A 246 16.56 3.62 -4.07
CA LEU A 246 17.71 3.16 -4.83
C LEU A 246 18.11 1.71 -4.53
N SER A 247 17.91 1.25 -3.29
CA SER A 247 18.39 -0.05 -2.82
C SER A 247 17.34 -1.15 -2.87
N ALA A 248 16.08 -0.87 -2.52
CA ALA A 248 15.01 -1.86 -2.43
C ALA A 248 14.74 -2.59 -3.76
N PRO A 249 14.67 -1.92 -4.94
CA PRO A 249 14.44 -2.62 -6.20
C PRO A 249 15.50 -3.68 -6.51
N ARG A 250 16.77 -3.42 -6.14
CA ARG A 250 17.86 -4.38 -6.35
C ARG A 250 17.68 -5.62 -5.49
N LEU A 251 17.32 -5.43 -4.23
CA LEU A 251 17.09 -6.54 -3.30
C LEU A 251 15.86 -7.36 -3.72
N ILE A 252 14.77 -6.69 -4.10
CA ILE A 252 13.55 -7.35 -4.59
C ILE A 252 13.84 -8.21 -5.81
N MET A 253 14.65 -7.71 -6.75
CA MET A 253 15.05 -8.48 -7.93
C MET A 253 15.82 -9.75 -7.56
N LEU A 254 16.70 -9.70 -6.56
CA LEU A 254 17.39 -10.89 -6.03
C LEU A 254 16.39 -11.88 -5.43
N MET A 255 15.44 -11.40 -4.63
CA MET A 255 14.42 -12.23 -4.00
C MET A 255 13.50 -12.88 -5.03
N ILE A 256 13.14 -12.19 -6.12
CA ILE A 256 12.30 -12.73 -7.18
C ILE A 256 12.92 -13.97 -7.84
N ASN A 257 14.25 -13.99 -8.05
CA ASN A 257 14.91 -15.18 -8.59
C ASN A 257 14.83 -16.41 -7.68
N TYR A 258 14.70 -16.17 -6.39
CA TYR A 258 14.57 -17.22 -5.40
C TYR A 258 13.10 -17.67 -5.24
N ILE A 259 12.18 -16.72 -5.24
CA ILE A 259 10.75 -16.95 -4.96
C ILE A 259 10.00 -17.46 -6.19
N PHE A 260 10.32 -16.95 -7.38
CA PHE A 260 9.68 -17.35 -8.62
C PHE A 260 10.65 -18.21 -9.42
N VAL A 261 10.22 -19.43 -9.73
CA VAL A 261 10.99 -20.37 -10.53
C VAL A 261 10.26 -20.67 -11.84
N PRO A 262 10.99 -20.91 -12.93
CA PRO A 262 10.41 -21.33 -14.19
C PRO A 262 9.59 -22.62 -14.05
N ASN A 263 8.47 -22.68 -14.75
CA ASN A 263 7.61 -23.85 -14.76
C ASN A 263 8.20 -24.90 -15.72
N LEU A 264 8.96 -25.84 -15.14
CA LEU A 264 9.66 -26.90 -15.87
C LEU A 264 8.73 -27.91 -16.56
N SER A 265 7.41 -27.82 -16.32
CA SER A 265 6.38 -28.70 -16.88
C SER A 265 6.39 -28.74 -18.41
N HIS A 266 6.87 -27.68 -19.07
CA HIS A 266 6.95 -27.56 -20.52
C HIS A 266 8.37 -27.73 -21.09
N GLN A 267 9.39 -27.97 -20.25
CA GLN A 267 10.77 -28.09 -20.70
C GLN A 267 11.18 -29.56 -20.89
N GLN A 268 11.59 -29.91 -22.12
CA GLN A 268 12.32 -31.15 -22.40
C GLN A 268 13.60 -31.18 -21.56
N ALA A 269 13.94 -32.36 -21.04
CA ALA A 269 14.95 -32.62 -20.00
C ALA A 269 16.39 -32.12 -20.28
N ASP A 270 16.68 -31.63 -21.50
CA ASP A 270 18.02 -31.27 -21.95
C ASP A 270 18.27 -29.76 -22.11
N GLN A 271 17.34 -28.88 -21.70
CA GLN A 271 17.61 -27.44 -21.73
C GLN A 271 18.25 -26.94 -20.41
N PRO A 272 19.27 -26.06 -20.48
CA PRO A 272 19.84 -25.45 -19.28
C PRO A 272 18.76 -24.70 -18.51
N SER A 273 18.81 -24.76 -17.17
CA SER A 273 17.85 -24.09 -16.30
C SER A 273 17.59 -22.66 -16.79
N PRO A 274 16.36 -22.30 -17.16
CA PRO A 274 16.10 -20.98 -17.72
C PRO A 274 16.38 -19.96 -16.62
N LYS A 275 17.48 -19.21 -16.81
CA LYS A 275 17.69 -17.99 -16.04
C LYS A 275 16.55 -17.05 -16.38
N ILE A 276 15.93 -16.47 -15.36
CA ILE A 276 14.96 -15.39 -15.53
C ILE A 276 15.62 -14.29 -16.39
N LEU A 277 15.13 -14.15 -17.61
CA LEU A 277 15.60 -13.14 -18.56
C LEU A 277 14.85 -11.85 -18.25
N TYR A 278 15.37 -11.06 -17.31
CA TYR A 278 14.78 -9.78 -16.94
C TYR A 278 14.59 -8.83 -18.13
N LYS A 279 15.43 -8.92 -19.17
CA LYS A 279 15.20 -8.18 -20.41
C LYS A 279 13.88 -8.57 -21.08
N ALA A 280 13.55 -9.86 -21.15
CA ALA A 280 12.25 -10.28 -21.68
C ALA A 280 11.08 -9.80 -20.80
N TRP A 281 11.30 -9.69 -19.49
CA TRP A 281 10.28 -9.23 -18.53
C TRP A 281 10.04 -7.73 -18.59
N PHE A 282 11.09 -6.92 -18.66
CA PHE A 282 10.98 -5.47 -18.57
C PHE A 282 11.06 -4.74 -19.93
N CYS A 283 11.42 -5.42 -21.04
CA CYS A 283 11.50 -4.81 -22.38
C CYS A 283 10.28 -5.05 -23.28
N GLN A 284 9.21 -5.73 -22.85
CA GLN A 284 7.93 -5.79 -23.60
C GLN A 284 7.13 -4.47 -23.57
N MET A 285 7.81 -3.34 -23.41
CA MET A 285 7.22 -2.02 -23.22
C MET A 285 7.67 -1.10 -24.37
N GLU A 286 7.27 -1.47 -25.60
CA GLU A 286 7.12 -0.57 -26.74
C GLU A 286 5.63 -0.50 -27.11
#